data_AF-A0A6N9E1N6-F1
#
_entry.id   AF-A0A6N9E1N6-F1
#
_cell.length_a   1.000
_cell.length_b   1.000
_cell.length_c   1.000
_cell.angle_alpha   90.00
_cell.angle_beta   90.00
_cell.angle_gamma   90.00
#
_symmetry.space_group_name_H-M   'P 1'
#
loop_
_entity.id
_entity.type
_entity.pdbx_description
1 polymer ?
#
loop_
_entity_poly.entity_id
_entity_poly.type
_entity_poly.pdbx_seq_one_letter_code
_entity_poly.pdbx_strand_id
1 'polypeptide(L)'
;MPLKNKTDISELNDALLDLREASDEARDEGFPQPSKIALENAERLLKEMYGISPRRFEVYPTPDGEIAIDAPDGKGRSVILLCDSEGGALCMVNLNGHHRRARHSITETLPDGFVHEALAELKR
;
A
#
# COMPACT_ATOMS: atom_id res chain seq x y z
N MET A 1 4.52 27.32 15.56
CA MET A 1 4.68 26.34 14.47
C MET A 1 3.56 25.31 14.53
N PRO A 2 2.53 25.37 13.66
CA PRO A 2 1.66 24.22 13.41
C PRO A 2 1.29 24.11 11.91
N LEU A 3 2.09 23.39 11.12
CA LEU A 3 1.78 23.13 9.70
C LEU A 3 1.95 21.66 9.28
N LYS A 4 2.59 20.79 10.10
CA LYS A 4 2.80 19.38 9.74
C LYS A 4 1.49 18.57 9.68
N ASN A 5 0.59 18.74 10.65
CA ASN A 5 -0.63 17.91 10.74
C ASN A 5 -1.64 18.05 9.58
N LYS A 6 -1.65 19.16 8.82
CA LYS A 6 -2.66 19.34 7.75
C LYS A 6 -2.24 18.66 6.44
N THR A 7 -0.96 18.72 6.11
CA THR A 7 -0.42 18.07 4.90
C THR A 7 -0.46 16.56 5.05
N ASP A 8 -0.11 16.05 6.23
CA ASP A 8 -0.11 14.62 6.54
C ASP A 8 -1.52 13.99 6.35
N ILE A 9 -2.57 14.62 6.92
CA ILE A 9 -3.94 14.11 6.78
C ILE A 9 -4.43 14.18 5.32
N SER A 10 -3.95 15.14 4.52
CA SER A 10 -4.30 15.22 3.10
C SER A 10 -3.79 14.00 2.34
N GLU A 11 -2.53 13.62 2.54
CA GLU A 11 -1.92 12.50 1.81
C GLU A 11 -2.61 11.15 2.07
N LEU A 12 -3.01 10.89 3.31
CA LEU A 12 -3.78 9.68 3.63
C LEU A 12 -5.18 9.71 3.00
N ASN A 13 -5.84 10.87 3.00
CA ASN A 13 -7.17 11.00 2.39
C ASN A 13 -7.13 10.82 0.87
N ASP A 14 -6.07 11.31 0.22
CA ASP A 14 -5.88 11.15 -1.22
C ASP A 14 -5.68 9.66 -1.55
N ALA A 15 -4.80 8.95 -0.84
CA ALA A 15 -4.62 7.51 -1.04
C ALA A 15 -5.88 6.67 -0.72
N LEU A 16 -6.70 7.12 0.26
CA LEU A 16 -8.00 6.49 0.55
C LEU A 16 -9.06 6.80 -0.52
N LEU A 17 -8.94 7.93 -1.23
CA LEU A 17 -9.78 8.25 -2.37
C LEU A 17 -9.41 7.35 -3.55
N ASP A 18 -8.12 7.24 -3.86
CA ASP A 18 -7.59 6.34 -4.90
C ASP A 18 -8.08 4.90 -4.66
N LEU A 19 -8.02 4.41 -3.42
CA LEU A 19 -8.55 3.10 -3.05
C LEU A 19 -10.05 2.92 -3.36
N ARG A 20 -10.86 3.97 -3.16
CA ARG A 20 -12.31 3.92 -3.44
C ARG A 20 -12.57 3.90 -4.95
N GLU A 21 -11.72 4.57 -5.72
CA GLU A 21 -11.81 4.66 -7.17
C GLU A 21 -11.19 3.43 -7.87
N ALA A 22 -10.37 2.63 -7.17
CA ALA A 22 -9.69 1.46 -7.73
C ALA A 22 -10.61 0.44 -8.42
N SER A 23 -11.86 0.29 -7.98
CA SER A 23 -12.83 -0.59 -8.68
C SER A 23 -13.28 -0.03 -10.02
N ASP A 24 -13.47 1.29 -10.10
CA ASP A 24 -13.83 1.98 -11.33
C ASP A 24 -12.63 2.04 -12.29
N GLU A 25 -11.44 2.33 -11.77
CA GLU A 25 -10.18 2.26 -12.53
C GLU A 25 -9.95 0.87 -13.12
N ALA A 26 -10.09 -0.20 -12.33
CA ALA A 26 -9.95 -1.57 -12.81
C ALA A 26 -10.93 -1.87 -13.96
N ARG A 27 -12.18 -1.40 -13.85
CA ARG A 27 -13.17 -1.58 -14.91
C ARG A 27 -12.77 -0.83 -16.18
N ASP A 28 -12.32 0.41 -16.04
CA ASP A 28 -11.97 1.28 -17.15
C ASP A 28 -10.70 0.80 -17.88
N GLU A 29 -9.77 0.17 -17.16
CA GLU A 29 -8.57 -0.50 -17.71
C GLU A 29 -8.83 -1.92 -18.23
N GLY A 30 -10.02 -2.49 -17.98
CA GLY A 30 -10.38 -3.85 -18.38
C GLY A 30 -9.76 -4.94 -17.51
N PHE A 31 -9.33 -4.61 -16.30
CA PHE A 31 -8.84 -5.56 -15.30
C PHE A 31 -9.99 -6.25 -14.55
N PRO A 32 -9.71 -7.40 -13.90
CA PRO A 32 -10.61 -7.96 -12.92
C PRO A 32 -10.88 -6.92 -11.81
N GLN A 33 -12.14 -6.75 -11.44
CA GLN A 33 -12.48 -5.87 -10.32
C GLN A 33 -11.95 -6.46 -9.01
N PRO A 34 -11.26 -5.66 -8.19
CA PRO A 34 -10.79 -6.09 -6.88
C PRO A 34 -11.92 -6.64 -6.01
N SER A 35 -11.63 -7.71 -5.27
CA SER A 35 -12.63 -8.27 -4.35
C SER A 35 -12.88 -7.31 -3.18
N LYS A 36 -14.04 -7.45 -2.55
CA LYS A 36 -14.35 -6.71 -1.32
C LYS A 36 -13.30 -6.96 -0.22
N ILE A 37 -12.79 -8.19 -0.12
CA ILE A 37 -11.76 -8.58 0.86
C ILE A 37 -10.45 -7.85 0.56
N ALA A 38 -10.05 -7.77 -0.71
CA ALA A 38 -8.84 -7.04 -1.11
C ALA A 38 -8.94 -5.56 -0.75
N LEU A 39 -10.08 -4.91 -1.04
CA LEU A 39 -10.33 -3.51 -0.73
C LEU A 39 -10.32 -3.23 0.79
N GLU A 40 -11.01 -4.06 1.58
CA GLU A 40 -11.06 -3.91 3.05
C GLU A 40 -9.68 -4.09 3.69
N ASN A 41 -8.91 -5.09 3.22
CA ASN A 41 -7.55 -5.32 3.69
C ASN A 41 -6.62 -4.18 3.29
N ALA A 42 -6.73 -3.69 2.06
CA ALA A 42 -5.94 -2.57 1.59
C ALA A 42 -6.23 -1.30 2.39
N GLU A 43 -7.50 -0.99 2.68
CA GLU A 43 -7.88 0.18 3.48
C GLU A 43 -7.25 0.12 4.88
N ARG A 44 -7.34 -1.05 5.53
CA ARG A 44 -6.76 -1.27 6.86
C ARG A 44 -5.23 -1.12 6.82
N LEU A 45 -4.57 -1.82 5.91
CA LEU A 45 -3.12 -1.80 5.78
C LEU A 45 -2.60 -0.41 5.45
N LEU A 46 -3.24 0.32 4.55
CA LEU A 46 -2.88 1.69 4.21
C LEU A 46 -2.86 2.59 5.46
N LYS A 47 -3.90 2.52 6.31
CA LYS A 47 -3.98 3.30 7.55
C LYS A 47 -2.88 2.90 8.55
N GLU A 48 -2.61 1.61 8.70
CA GLU A 48 -1.57 1.10 9.60
C GLU A 48 -0.16 1.48 9.11
N MET A 49 0.12 1.31 7.82
CA MET A 49 1.38 1.71 7.18
C MET A 49 1.60 3.22 7.27
N TYR A 50 0.55 4.03 7.07
CA TYR A 50 0.61 5.47 7.24
C TYR A 50 0.96 5.86 8.70
N GLY A 51 0.40 5.14 9.68
CA GLY A 51 0.76 5.32 11.10
C GLY A 51 2.24 5.03 11.39
N ILE A 52 2.86 4.09 10.67
CA ILE A 52 4.29 3.75 10.79
C ILE A 52 5.15 4.80 10.09
N SER A 53 4.79 5.17 8.86
CA SER A 53 5.53 6.09 8.01
C SER A 53 4.56 7.04 7.31
N PRO A 54 4.26 8.20 7.94
CA PRO A 54 3.44 9.22 7.30
C PRO A 54 4.13 9.74 6.04
N ARG A 55 3.51 9.46 4.89
CA ARG A 55 3.94 9.90 3.55
C ARG A 55 2.83 9.67 2.54
N ARG A 56 3.04 10.15 1.32
CA ARG A 56 2.26 9.74 0.16
C ARG A 56 2.40 8.24 -0.07
N PHE A 57 1.25 7.60 -0.21
CA PHE A 57 1.10 6.26 -0.78
C PHE A 57 0.39 6.39 -2.11
N GLU A 58 0.69 5.50 -3.04
CA GLU A 58 -0.05 5.33 -4.29
C GLU A 58 -0.85 4.04 -4.15
N VAL A 59 -2.13 4.09 -4.52
CA VAL A 59 -3.03 2.94 -4.41
C VAL A 59 -3.71 2.74 -5.75
N TYR A 60 -3.64 1.52 -6.29
CA TYR A 60 -4.15 1.22 -7.62
C TYR A 60 -4.49 -0.27 -7.78
N PRO A 61 -5.44 -0.62 -8.65
CA PRO A 61 -5.73 -2.02 -8.96
C PRO A 61 -4.62 -2.65 -9.81
N THR A 62 -4.45 -3.97 -9.72
CA THR A 62 -3.52 -4.72 -10.58
C THR A 62 -4.26 -5.53 -11.66
N PRO A 63 -3.59 -5.91 -12.77
CA PRO A 63 -4.16 -6.81 -13.77
C PRO A 63 -4.59 -8.17 -13.22
N ASP A 64 -4.05 -8.57 -12.07
CA ASP A 64 -4.35 -9.83 -11.40
C ASP A 64 -5.55 -9.72 -10.42
N GLY A 65 -6.21 -8.55 -10.35
CA GLY A 65 -7.38 -8.31 -9.50
C GLY A 65 -7.03 -8.02 -8.04
N GLU A 66 -5.78 -7.63 -7.77
CA GLU A 66 -5.30 -7.25 -6.45
C GLU A 66 -5.40 -5.73 -6.26
N ILE A 67 -5.21 -5.27 -5.03
CA ILE A 67 -4.95 -3.86 -4.74
C ILE A 67 -3.48 -3.69 -4.37
N ALA A 68 -2.77 -2.84 -5.10
CA ALA A 68 -1.43 -2.41 -4.74
C ALA A 68 -1.48 -1.19 -3.82
N ILE A 69 -0.65 -1.21 -2.78
CA ILE A 69 -0.31 -0.06 -1.93
C ILE A 69 1.20 0.16 -2.09
N ASP A 70 1.61 1.20 -2.79
CA ASP A 70 3.01 1.57 -2.98
C ASP A 70 3.39 2.73 -2.06
N ALA A 71 4.53 2.59 -1.38
CA ALA A 71 5.18 3.62 -0.58
C ALA A 71 6.46 4.11 -1.28
N PRO A 72 6.38 4.87 -2.39
CA PRO A 72 7.57 5.31 -3.12
C PRO A 72 8.32 6.38 -2.33
N ASP A 73 9.64 6.45 -2.48
CA ASP A 73 10.46 7.54 -1.91
C ASP A 73 10.99 8.55 -2.96
N GLY A 74 10.68 8.33 -4.24
CA GLY A 74 11.13 9.16 -5.36
C GLY A 74 12.60 8.99 -5.75
N LYS A 75 13.36 8.12 -5.09
CA LYS A 75 14.77 7.80 -5.40
C LYS A 75 14.95 6.37 -5.90
N GLY A 76 13.87 5.78 -6.41
CA GLY A 76 13.84 4.38 -6.85
C GLY A 76 13.82 3.37 -5.70
N ARG A 77 13.51 3.80 -4.46
CA ARG A 77 13.19 2.90 -3.36
C ARG A 77 11.68 2.85 -3.14
N SER A 78 11.17 1.67 -2.83
CA SER A 78 9.73 1.47 -2.61
C SER A 78 9.47 0.27 -1.71
N VAL A 79 8.29 0.31 -1.08
CA VAL A 79 7.67 -0.83 -0.40
C VAL A 79 6.27 -0.94 -0.99
N ILE A 80 6.00 -2.05 -1.67
CA ILE A 80 4.73 -2.33 -2.32
C ILE A 80 4.08 -3.51 -1.61
N LEU A 81 2.81 -3.37 -1.23
CA LEU A 81 1.97 -4.46 -0.74
C LEU A 81 0.85 -4.72 -1.74
N LEU A 82 0.72 -5.97 -2.19
CA LEU A 82 -0.39 -6.43 -3.03
C LEU A 82 -1.37 -7.20 -2.16
N CYS A 83 -2.61 -6.75 -2.08
CA CYS A 83 -3.69 -7.41 -1.33
C CYS A 83 -4.53 -8.25 -2.30
N ASP A 84 -4.55 -9.56 -2.11
CA ASP A 84 -5.24 -10.48 -3.03
C ASP A 84 -6.71 -10.70 -2.66
N SER A 85 -7.42 -11.38 -3.56
CA SER A 85 -8.85 -11.65 -3.41
C SER A 85 -9.19 -12.62 -2.27
N GLU A 86 -8.22 -13.41 -1.81
CA GLU A 86 -8.38 -14.46 -0.80
C GLU A 86 -8.01 -13.98 0.61
N GLY A 87 -7.54 -12.74 0.74
CA GLY A 87 -7.13 -12.15 2.01
C GLY A 87 -5.65 -12.35 2.35
N GLY A 88 -4.85 -12.83 1.40
CA GLY A 88 -3.41 -12.84 1.48
C GLY A 88 -2.80 -11.52 0.99
N ALA A 89 -1.48 -11.43 1.15
CA ALA A 89 -0.71 -10.33 0.59
C ALA A 89 0.71 -10.73 0.17
N LEU A 90 1.25 -10.00 -0.82
CA LEU A 90 2.66 -10.03 -1.19
C LEU A 90 3.28 -8.68 -0.88
N CYS A 91 4.30 -8.65 -0.03
CA CYS A 91 5.13 -7.48 0.18
C CYS A 91 6.39 -7.58 -0.68
N MET A 92 6.67 -6.54 -1.45
CA MET A 92 7.89 -6.37 -2.24
C MET A 92 8.60 -5.11 -1.78
N VAL A 93 9.89 -5.23 -1.54
CA VAL A 93 10.73 -4.16 -1.02
C VAL A 93 11.90 -3.96 -1.97
N ASN A 94 12.10 -2.72 -2.39
CA ASN A 94 13.28 -2.28 -3.13
C ASN A 94 13.97 -1.16 -2.36
N LEU A 95 15.14 -1.46 -1.78
CA LEU A 95 15.92 -0.50 -1.00
C LEU A 95 17.36 -0.51 -1.51
N ASN A 96 17.81 0.57 -2.15
CA ASN A 96 19.18 0.74 -2.64
C ASN A 96 19.68 -0.42 -3.54
N GLY A 97 18.81 -0.96 -4.40
CA GLY A 97 19.14 -2.10 -5.27
C GLY A 97 19.05 -3.47 -4.58
N HIS A 98 18.67 -3.51 -3.30
CA HIS A 98 18.33 -4.74 -2.61
C HIS A 98 16.83 -5.02 -2.74
N HIS A 99 16.51 -6.08 -3.47
CA HIS A 99 15.15 -6.56 -3.64
C HIS A 99 14.85 -7.68 -2.64
N ARG A 100 13.81 -7.49 -1.83
CA ARG A 100 13.31 -8.49 -0.88
C ARG A 100 11.82 -8.68 -1.08
N ARG A 101 11.30 -9.86 -0.76
CA ARG A 101 9.86 -10.14 -0.79
C ARG A 101 9.43 -11.05 0.35
N ALA A 102 8.20 -10.87 0.81
CA ALA A 102 7.55 -11.74 1.79
C ALA A 102 6.11 -11.99 1.34
N ARG A 103 5.67 -13.26 1.39
CA ARG A 103 4.30 -13.65 1.09
C ARG A 103 3.58 -13.99 2.39
N HIS A 104 2.37 -13.50 2.52
CA HIS A 104 1.51 -13.67 3.68
C HIS A 104 0.21 -14.32 3.22
N SER A 105 -0.14 -15.46 3.81
CA SER A 105 -1.38 -16.15 3.48
C SER A 105 -2.62 -15.47 4.08
N ILE A 106 -2.41 -14.59 5.06
CA ILE A 106 -3.43 -13.85 5.79
C ILE A 106 -2.90 -12.44 6.07
N THR A 107 -3.71 -11.40 5.86
CA THR A 107 -3.26 -10.02 6.07
C THR A 107 -3.38 -9.55 7.51
N GLU A 108 -4.13 -10.22 8.40
CA GLU A 108 -4.36 -9.76 9.78
C GLU A 108 -3.07 -9.68 10.61
N THR A 109 -2.00 -10.35 10.18
CA THR A 109 -0.68 -10.28 10.81
C THR A 109 0.20 -9.14 10.28
N LEU A 110 -0.27 -8.39 9.28
CA LEU A 110 0.43 -7.28 8.65
C LEU A 110 -0.09 -5.93 9.15
N PRO A 111 0.77 -4.89 9.22
CA PRO A 111 2.22 -4.91 8.98
C PRO A 111 2.99 -5.73 10.03
N ASP A 112 3.89 -6.60 9.57
CA ASP A 112 4.77 -7.39 10.44
C ASP A 112 6.16 -6.75 10.55
N GLY A 113 7.09 -7.40 11.27
CA GLY A 113 8.45 -6.89 11.43
C GLY A 113 9.15 -6.58 10.11
N PHE A 114 8.92 -7.38 9.06
CA PHE A 114 9.49 -7.16 7.74
C PHE A 114 8.99 -5.87 7.11
N VAL A 115 7.67 -5.64 7.10
CA VAL A 115 7.07 -4.41 6.55
C VAL A 115 7.45 -3.19 7.39
N HIS A 116 7.43 -3.30 8.71
CA HIS A 116 7.82 -2.23 9.63
C HIS A 116 9.26 -1.75 9.38
N GLU A 117 10.21 -2.69 9.30
CA GLU A 117 11.62 -2.38 9.04
C GLU A 117 11.80 -1.69 7.68
N ALA A 118 11.15 -2.21 6.64
CA ALA A 118 11.25 -1.65 5.29
C ALA A 118 10.70 -0.21 5.22
N LEU A 119 9.53 0.04 5.81
CA LEU A 119 8.95 1.38 5.89
C LEU A 119 9.78 2.35 6.72
N ALA A 120 10.41 1.88 7.80
CA ALA A 120 11.31 2.69 8.61
C ALA A 120 12.60 3.05 7.85
N GLU A 121 13.10 2.16 7.00
CA GLU A 121 14.29 2.41 6.18
C GLU A 121 14.02 3.43 5.06
N LEU A 122 12.81 3.47 4.50
CA LEU A 122 12.41 4.50 3.52
C LEU A 122 12.49 5.94 4.07
N LYS A 123 12.50 6.13 5.39
CA LYS A 123 12.66 7.45 6.03
C LYS A 123 14.11 7.95 6.04
N ARG A 124 15.09 7.05 5.90
CA ARG A 124 16.53 7.36 5.97
C ARG A 124 17.04 7.80 4.60
#